data_AF-A0A5R2MUT4-F1
#
_entry.id   AF-A0A5R2MUT4-F1
#
_cell.length_a   1.000
_cell.length_b   1.000
_cell.length_c   1.000
_cell.angle_alpha   90.00
_cell.angle_beta   90.00
_cell.angle_gamma   90.00
#
_symmetry.space_group_name_H-M   'P 1'
#
loop_
_entity.id
_entity.type
_entity.pdbx_description
1 polymer ?
#
loop_
_entity_poly.entity_id
_entity_poly.type
_entity_poly.pdbx_seq_one_letter_code
_entity_poly.pdbx_strand_id
1 'polypeptide(L)' 'VRVVPDHCCVVTNLFNEVNLIDGETVLDTLPVAARGRMG' A
#
# COMPACT_ATOMS: atom_id res chain seq x y z
N VAL A 1 -14.43 -2.51 -7.65
CA VAL A 1 -14.81 -1.95 -6.33
C VAL A 1 -13.54 -1.52 -5.60
N ARG A 2 -13.50 -0.34 -4.99
CA ARG A 2 -12.37 0.14 -4.17
C ARG A 2 -12.80 0.10 -2.70
N VAL A 3 -11.95 -0.45 -1.82
CA VAL A 3 -12.24 -0.63 -0.39
C VAL A 3 -11.26 0.18 0.43
N VAL A 4 -11.76 0.92 1.41
CA VAL A 4 -10.94 1.67 2.37
C VAL A 4 -10.70 0.76 3.59
N PRO A 5 -9.44 0.52 3.99
CA PRO A 5 -9.16 -0.27 5.17
C PRO A 5 -9.53 0.49 6.45
N ASP A 6 -9.94 -0.24 7.49
CA ASP A 6 -10.23 0.29 8.82
C ASP A 6 -8.95 0.80 9.52
N HIS A 7 -7.86 0.04 9.44
CA HIS A 7 -6.54 0.43 9.94
C HIS A 7 -5.46 0.18 8.88
N CYS A 8 -4.88 1.26 8.34
CA CYS A 8 -3.98 1.16 7.19
C CYS A 8 -2.66 0.43 7.50
N CYS A 9 -2.06 0.62 8.68
CA CYS A 9 -0.72 0.10 8.96
C CYS A 9 -0.66 -1.44 8.91
N VAL A 10 -1.74 -2.11 9.32
CA VAL A 10 -1.80 -3.58 9.30
C VAL A 10 -1.88 -4.06 7.87
N VAL A 11 -2.73 -3.43 7.05
CA VAL A 11 -2.94 -3.79 5.64
C VAL A 11 -1.68 -3.50 4.81
N THR A 12 -1.04 -2.34 4.97
CA THR A 12 0.18 -2.00 4.23
C THR A 12 1.34 -2.94 4.56
N ASN A 13 1.36 -3.53 5.74
CA ASN A 13 2.38 -4.50 6.14
C ASN A 13 2.20 -5.90 5.51
N LEU A 14 1.03 -6.18 4.90
CA LEU A 14 0.76 -7.43 4.19
C LEU A 14 1.32 -7.45 2.77
N PHE A 15 1.54 -6.28 2.17
CA PHE A 15 1.95 -6.14 0.77
C PHE A 15 3.39 -5.63 0.67
N ASN A 16 4.10 -6.04 -0.38
CA ASN A 16 5.48 -5.60 -0.63
C ASN A 16 5.55 -4.20 -1.23
N GLU A 17 4.50 -3.75 -1.91
CA GLU A 17 4.49 -2.56 -2.75
C GLU A 17 3.14 -1.83 -2.66
N VAL A 18 3.13 -0.55 -3.00
CA VAL A 18 1.94 0.30 -3.12
C VAL A 18 1.94 0.99 -4.47
N ASN A 19 0.76 1.12 -5.07
CA ASN A 19 0.59 1.80 -6.36
C ASN A 19 0.22 3.27 -6.13
N LEU A 20 1.02 4.18 -6.67
CA LEU A 20 0.65 5.59 -6.81
C LEU A 20 -0.21 5.74 -8.06
N ILE A 21 -1.42 6.28 -7.90
CA ILE A 21 -2.42 6.34 -8.97
C ILE A 21 -2.99 7.75 -9.14
N ASP A 22 -3.33 8.09 -10.39
CA ASP A 22 -4.19 9.22 -10.75
C ASP A 22 -5.41 8.69 -11.50
N GLY A 23 -6.57 8.72 -10.85
CA GLY A 23 -7.79 8.10 -11.33
C GLY A 23 -7.64 6.58 -11.55
N GLU A 24 -7.52 6.19 -12.82
CA GLU A 24 -7.33 4.80 -13.27
C GLU A 24 -5.91 4.51 -13.76
N THR A 25 -5.07 5.53 -13.86
CA THR A 25 -3.69 5.40 -14.34
C THR A 25 -2.75 5.13 -13.16
N VAL A 26 -1.94 4.08 -13.27
CA VAL A 26 -0.83 3.83 -12.34
C VAL A 26 0.36 4.68 -12.77
N LEU A 27 0.75 5.61 -11.92
CA LEU A 27 1.88 6.50 -12.16
C LEU A 27 3.19 5.87 -11.74
N ASP A 28 3.19 5.13 -10.62
CA ASP A 28 4.37 4.45 -10.09
C ASP A 28 3.98 3.31 -9.12
N THR A 29 4.92 2.42 -8.84
CA THR A 29 4.79 1.35 -7.84
C THR A 29 5.98 1.40 -6.89
N LEU A 30 5.71 1.74 -5.63
CA LEU A 30 6.72 2.01 -4.61
C LEU A 30 6.84 0.83 -3.64
N PRO A 31 8.06 0.44 -3.22
CA PRO A 31 8.23 -0.62 -2.22
C PRO A 31 7.84 -0.15 -0.81
N VAL A 32 7.22 -1.04 -0.05
CA VAL A 32 7.01 -0.89 1.40
C VAL A 32 8.31 -1.28 2.12
N ALA A 33 9.30 -0.39 2.11
CA ALA A 33 10.66 -0.70 2.57
C ALA A 33 10.74 -1.14 4.05
N ALA A 34 9.80 -0.71 4.88
CA ALA A 34 9.73 -1.05 6.30
C ALA A 34 8.85 -2.28 6.61
N ARG A 35 8.37 -3.01 5.59
CA ARG A 35 7.50 -4.18 5.80
C ARG A 35 8.14 -5.19 6.77
N GLY A 36 7.34 -5.67 7.72
CA GLY A 36 7.73 -6.62 8.74
C GLY A 36 8.52 -6.03 9.90
N ARG A 37 8.77 -4.71 9.92
CA ARG A 37 9.55 -4.02 10.96
C ARG A 37 8.65 -3.29 11.97
N MET A 38 7.55 -3.92 12.35
CA MET A 38 6.63 -3.44 13.39
C MET A 38 7.15 -3.94 14.74
N GLY A 39 8.21 -3.29 15.24
CA GLY A 39 8.75 -3.49 16.58
C GLY A 39 8.25 -2.45 17.58
#